data_AF-A0A8J7NPW3-F1
#
_entry.id   AF-A0A8J7NPW3-F1
#
_cell.length_a   1.000
_cell.length_b   1.000
_cell.length_c   1.000
_cell.angle_alpha   90.00
_cell.angle_beta   90.00
_cell.angle_gamma   90.00
#
_symmetry.space_group_name_H-M   'P 1'
#
loop_
_entity.id
_entity.type
_entity.pdbx_description
1 polymer ?
#
loop_
_entity_poly.entity_id
_entity_poly.type
_entity_poly.pdbx_seq_one_letter_code
_entity_poly.pdbx_strand_id
1 'polypeptide(L)'
;MDDLCAELSQSEQQDSLDDEQQICSPETGGRPHLPLLHRFKETLPRRETGFHKSSRICLTKIQEALFKHRWEEAAEYMKNYFETLEDTTVRKQTVSPEVIWRMGSEILHHLPNAKLEDFNSFLERLKNIGVKNYQKMCLEHFFHLLLLGKFDDAKRQVSAVENWRYGKLTASQPQTAKLIQAYHGYLGYLTWCALKAAISDTVTDKSDNSDVAEIQEMHRYFRQSSLNLQEVLKQPGVWDPFVLGYINMLDFYENESEALKVLNEYAYDNSFPPNPNAHVYLYQFLKKHQASEKTLMAVLRV
;
A
#
# COMPACT_ATOMS: atom_id res chain seq x y z
N MET A 1 0.04 -14.43 -1.03
CA MET A 1 -0.42 -14.91 0.30
C MET A 1 0.02 -16.34 0.59
N ASP A 2 0.43 -17.11 -0.44
CA ASP A 2 0.89 -18.50 -0.25
C ASP A 2 2.31 -18.63 0.34
N ASP A 3 3.18 -17.62 0.17
CA ASP A 3 4.54 -17.62 0.75
C ASP A 3 4.56 -17.55 2.28
N LEU A 4 3.54 -16.94 2.91
CA LEU A 4 3.48 -16.83 4.38
C LEU A 4 3.10 -18.16 5.03
N CYS A 5 2.32 -19.00 4.33
CA CYS A 5 2.04 -20.37 4.75
C CYS A 5 3.28 -21.26 4.57
N ALA A 6 4.02 -21.09 3.47
CA ALA A 6 5.25 -21.85 3.23
C ALA A 6 6.35 -21.58 4.27
N GLU A 7 6.53 -20.32 4.69
CA GLU A 7 7.51 -19.96 5.73
C GLU A 7 7.10 -20.45 7.14
N LEU A 8 5.80 -20.49 7.45
CA LEU A 8 5.30 -21.05 8.71
C LEU A 8 5.45 -22.58 8.77
N SER A 9 5.16 -23.28 7.66
CA SER A 9 5.30 -24.74 7.59
C SER A 9 6.75 -25.24 7.65
N GLN A 10 7.72 -24.47 7.15
CA GLN A 10 9.14 -24.80 7.29
C GLN A 10 9.65 -24.65 8.73
N SER A 11 9.07 -23.74 9.52
CA SER A 11 9.39 -23.59 10.94
C SER A 11 8.76 -24.67 11.82
N GLU A 12 7.60 -25.19 11.43
CA GLU A 12 6.90 -26.27 12.15
C GLU A 12 7.59 -27.64 11.95
N GLN A 13 8.24 -27.88 10.81
CA GLN A 13 8.93 -29.15 10.52
C GLN A 13 10.23 -29.35 11.31
N GLN A 14 10.79 -28.31 11.94
CA GLN A 14 12.02 -28.43 12.73
C GLN A 14 11.78 -28.74 14.22
N ASP A 15 10.53 -28.61 14.68
CA ASP A 15 10.15 -28.78 16.10
C ASP A 15 9.20 -29.97 16.35
N SER A 16 8.92 -30.82 15.36
CA SER A 16 8.02 -31.98 15.53
C SER A 16 8.59 -33.27 14.93
N LEU A 17 9.54 -33.88 15.64
CA LEU A 17 9.68 -35.34 15.63
C LEU A 17 9.03 -35.84 16.93
N ASP A 18 7.73 -36.13 16.86
CA ASP A 18 7.12 -37.36 17.38
C ASP A 18 5.58 -37.29 17.28
N ASP A 19 5.03 -38.44 16.90
CA ASP A 19 3.63 -38.86 16.85
C ASP A 19 2.75 -38.48 15.63
N GLU A 20 2.69 -39.45 14.72
CA GLU A 20 1.67 -39.67 13.71
C GLU A 20 0.26 -39.80 14.32
N GLN A 21 -0.75 -39.20 13.69
CA GLN A 21 -1.99 -39.89 13.31
C GLN A 21 -2.86 -39.06 12.35
N GLN A 22 -3.22 -39.69 11.24
CA GLN A 22 -4.14 -39.27 10.18
C GLN A 22 -5.55 -38.90 10.69
N ILE A 23 -6.27 -38.04 9.95
CA ILE A 23 -7.62 -38.27 9.41
C ILE A 23 -7.99 -37.19 8.37
N CYS A 24 -8.55 -37.63 7.24
CA CYS A 24 -9.03 -36.85 6.08
C CYS A 24 -10.42 -36.19 6.26
N SER A 25 -10.56 -34.95 5.75
CA SER A 25 -11.64 -34.34 4.91
C SER A 25 -13.11 -34.29 5.44
N PRO A 26 -14.07 -33.48 4.88
CA PRO A 26 -14.05 -32.69 3.64
C PRO A 26 -14.61 -31.23 3.71
N GLU A 27 -14.54 -30.60 2.53
CA GLU A 27 -14.84 -29.22 2.11
C GLU A 27 -16.29 -28.74 2.32
N THR A 28 -16.48 -27.43 2.53
CA THR A 28 -17.74 -26.73 2.17
C THR A 28 -17.59 -25.20 2.07
N GLY A 29 -17.90 -24.66 0.88
CA GLY A 29 -18.68 -23.43 0.66
C GLY A 29 -18.04 -22.07 1.00
N GLY A 30 -17.42 -21.44 -0.01
CA GLY A 30 -16.88 -20.08 0.09
C GLY A 30 -17.95 -18.99 0.29
N ARG A 31 -17.73 -18.14 1.30
CA ARG A 31 -18.35 -16.82 1.45
C ARG A 31 -17.29 -15.74 1.19
N PRO A 32 -17.66 -14.57 0.64
CA PRO A 32 -16.71 -13.49 0.39
C PRO A 32 -16.17 -12.96 1.72
N HIS A 33 -14.85 -13.11 1.92
CA HIS A 33 -14.15 -12.58 3.07
C HIS A 33 -13.95 -11.07 2.91
N LEU A 34 -14.73 -10.27 3.63
CA LEU A 34 -14.33 -8.91 3.99
C LEU A 34 -12.99 -8.99 4.76
N PRO A 35 -12.05 -8.04 4.60
CA PRO A 35 -10.79 -8.00 5.34
C PRO A 35 -11.05 -7.55 6.79
N LEU A 36 -11.81 -8.36 7.51
CA LEU A 36 -11.86 -8.33 8.95
C LEU A 36 -10.49 -8.81 9.43
N LEU A 37 -9.84 -7.99 10.26
CA LEU A 37 -8.64 -8.29 11.04
C LEU A 37 -8.44 -9.79 11.15
N HIS A 38 -7.36 -10.30 10.54
CA HIS A 38 -6.96 -11.69 10.64
C HIS A 38 -7.21 -12.15 12.07
N ARG A 39 -8.16 -13.08 12.27
CA ARG A 39 -8.37 -13.71 13.56
C ARG A 39 -7.05 -14.39 13.86
N PHE A 40 -6.20 -13.75 14.66
CA PHE A 40 -4.98 -14.33 15.19
C PHE A 40 -5.41 -15.56 15.97
N LYS A 41 -5.44 -16.72 15.31
CA LYS A 41 -5.52 -18.01 15.99
C LYS A 41 -4.14 -18.20 16.62
N GLU A 42 -3.93 -17.58 17.77
CA GLU A 42 -2.84 -17.97 18.65
C GLU A 42 -3.11 -19.42 19.07
N THR A 43 -2.32 -20.34 18.54
CA THR A 43 -2.17 -21.69 19.12
C THR A 43 -1.72 -21.49 20.56
N LEU A 44 -2.61 -21.80 21.51
CA LEU A 44 -2.38 -21.64 22.94
C LEU A 44 -1.15 -22.48 23.35
N PRO A 45 -0.05 -21.86 23.82
CA PRO A 45 1.07 -22.60 24.36
C PRO A 45 0.64 -23.25 25.69
N ARG A 46 1.08 -24.49 25.93
CA ARG A 46 0.73 -25.28 27.13
C ARG A 46 1.12 -24.62 28.48
N ARG A 47 1.95 -23.57 28.49
CA ARG A 47 2.27 -22.72 29.67
C ARG A 47 2.63 -21.29 29.25
N GLU A 48 1.66 -20.38 29.29
CA GLU A 48 1.88 -18.94 29.06
C GLU A 48 2.41 -18.29 30.37
N THR A 49 3.53 -17.57 30.31
CA THR A 49 4.10 -16.86 31.47
C THR A 49 3.29 -15.59 31.78
N GLY A 50 3.45 -15.03 32.98
CA GLY A 50 2.65 -13.89 33.46
C GLY A 50 2.65 -12.67 32.54
N PHE A 51 3.82 -12.30 31.99
CA PHE A 51 3.94 -11.16 31.08
C PHE A 51 3.19 -11.38 29.76
N HIS A 52 3.36 -12.53 29.11
CA HIS A 52 2.66 -12.82 27.85
C HIS A 52 1.14 -12.90 28.04
N LYS A 53 0.69 -13.51 29.14
CA LYS A 53 -0.73 -13.56 29.51
C LYS A 53 -1.30 -12.16 29.69
N SER A 54 -0.59 -11.28 30.40
CA SER A 54 -1.01 -9.90 30.64
C SER A 54 -1.04 -9.10 29.33
N SER A 55 -0.03 -9.27 28.48
CA SER A 55 0.05 -8.65 27.15
C SER A 55 -1.10 -9.06 26.23
N ARG A 56 -1.47 -10.36 26.23
CA ARG A 56 -2.60 -10.87 25.45
C ARG A 56 -3.95 -10.36 25.96
N ILE A 57 -4.13 -10.30 27.27
CA ILE A 57 -5.33 -9.69 27.89
C ILE A 57 -5.40 -8.21 27.52
N CYS A 58 -4.30 -7.49 27.60
CA CYS A 58 -4.20 -6.09 27.21
C CYS A 58 -4.61 -5.89 25.74
N LEU A 59 -4.06 -6.69 24.82
CA LEU A 59 -4.44 -6.66 23.40
C LEU A 59 -5.94 -6.91 23.19
N THR A 60 -6.50 -7.88 23.90
CA THR A 60 -7.95 -8.19 23.82
C THR A 60 -8.77 -6.98 24.29
N LYS A 61 -8.34 -6.29 25.35
CA LYS A 61 -9.02 -5.10 25.87
C LYS A 61 -8.92 -3.91 24.93
N ILE A 62 -7.77 -3.70 24.28
CA ILE A 62 -7.61 -2.70 23.22
C ILE A 62 -8.61 -2.98 22.10
N GLN A 63 -8.66 -4.21 21.60
CA GLN A 63 -9.59 -4.60 20.53
C GLN A 63 -11.06 -4.38 20.93
N GLU A 64 -11.47 -4.82 22.12
CA GLU A 64 -12.82 -4.58 22.65
C GLU A 64 -13.16 -3.09 22.75
N ALA A 65 -12.21 -2.24 23.15
CA ALA A 65 -12.39 -0.80 23.25
C ALA A 65 -12.53 -0.16 21.85
N LEU A 66 -11.68 -0.55 20.90
CA LEU A 66 -11.75 -0.11 19.49
C LEU A 66 -13.10 -0.48 18.85
N PHE A 67 -13.55 -1.73 19.01
CA PHE A 67 -14.84 -2.18 18.49
C PHE A 67 -16.05 -1.43 19.08
N LYS A 68 -15.90 -0.84 20.26
CA LYS A 68 -16.94 -0.04 20.94
C LYS A 68 -16.73 1.47 20.78
N HIS A 69 -15.78 1.91 19.95
CA HIS A 69 -15.41 3.31 19.79
C HIS A 69 -15.02 4.02 21.10
N ARG A 70 -14.47 3.28 22.07
CA ARG A 70 -14.00 3.81 23.35
C ARG A 70 -12.51 4.15 23.24
N TRP A 71 -12.21 5.22 22.51
CA TRP A 71 -10.84 5.58 22.10
C TRP A 71 -9.92 5.92 23.26
N GLU A 72 -10.42 6.63 24.28
CA GLU A 72 -9.64 6.96 25.49
C GLU A 72 -9.26 5.70 26.28
N GLU A 73 -10.21 4.77 26.46
CA GLU A 73 -9.95 3.48 27.11
C GLU A 73 -8.95 2.63 26.31
N ALA A 74 -9.07 2.62 24.97
CA ALA A 74 -8.11 1.96 24.09
C ALA A 74 -6.70 2.57 24.23
N ALA A 75 -6.60 3.89 24.32
CA ALA A 75 -5.33 4.60 24.51
C ALA A 75 -4.67 4.25 25.85
N GLU A 76 -5.45 4.17 26.95
CA GLU A 76 -4.92 3.77 28.26
C GLU A 76 -4.38 2.33 28.25
N TYR A 77 -5.08 1.39 27.62
CA TYR A 77 -4.55 0.03 27.47
C TYR A 77 -3.30 0.01 26.57
N MET A 78 -3.28 0.80 25.49
CA MET A 78 -2.14 0.88 24.57
C MET A 78 -0.84 1.32 25.28
N LYS A 79 -0.92 2.22 26.28
CA LYS A 79 0.24 2.65 27.07
C LYS A 79 1.01 1.46 27.67
N ASN A 80 0.28 0.50 28.24
CA ASN A 80 0.87 -0.70 28.83
C ASN A 80 1.31 -1.71 27.77
N TYR A 81 0.61 -1.76 26.63
CA TYR A 81 0.95 -2.68 25.55
C TYR A 81 2.30 -2.35 24.88
N PHE A 82 2.81 -1.12 24.97
CA PHE A 82 4.14 -0.77 24.49
C PHE A 82 5.26 -1.59 25.15
N GLU A 83 5.07 -2.10 26.37
CA GLU A 83 6.06 -2.98 27.04
C GLU A 83 6.37 -4.23 26.20
N THR A 84 5.44 -4.65 25.33
CA THR A 84 5.67 -5.78 24.41
C THR A 84 6.75 -5.55 23.36
N LEU A 85 7.24 -4.30 23.22
CA LEU A 85 8.40 -3.99 22.39
C LEU A 85 9.72 -4.45 23.01
N GLU A 86 9.78 -4.64 24.33
CA GLU A 86 10.96 -5.14 25.04
C GLU A 86 11.09 -6.67 24.95
N ASP A 87 10.04 -7.36 24.45
CA ASP A 87 10.02 -8.80 24.29
C ASP A 87 10.98 -9.24 23.17
N THR A 88 12.02 -9.99 23.56
CA THR A 88 13.07 -10.43 22.63
C THR A 88 12.70 -11.67 21.82
N THR A 89 11.50 -12.23 22.00
CA THR A 89 11.06 -13.38 21.20
C THR A 89 10.86 -12.97 19.72
N VAL A 90 11.44 -13.75 18.80
CA VAL A 90 11.48 -13.43 17.35
C VAL A 90 10.09 -13.17 16.77
N ARG A 91 9.07 -13.91 17.23
CA ARG A 91 7.66 -13.75 16.81
C ARG A 91 7.03 -12.44 17.31
N LYS A 92 7.34 -12.01 18.54
CA LYS A 92 6.79 -10.75 19.09
C LYS A 92 7.54 -9.53 18.56
N GLN A 93 8.84 -9.65 18.26
CA GLN A 93 9.60 -8.60 17.57
C GLN A 93 9.02 -8.20 16.20
N THR A 94 8.33 -9.11 15.51
CA THR A 94 7.69 -8.80 14.22
C THR A 94 6.25 -8.33 14.39
N VAL A 95 5.48 -8.98 15.26
CA VAL A 95 4.03 -8.74 15.43
C VAL A 95 3.73 -7.53 16.30
N SER A 96 4.43 -7.35 17.43
CA SER A 96 4.12 -6.29 18.40
C SER A 96 4.24 -4.89 17.81
N PRO A 97 5.33 -4.54 17.07
CA PRO A 97 5.40 -3.24 16.41
C PRO A 97 4.25 -3.04 15.42
N GLU A 98 3.85 -4.09 14.69
CA GLU A 98 2.76 -4.02 13.71
C GLU A 98 1.41 -3.73 14.35
N VAL A 99 1.10 -4.43 15.43
CA VAL A 99 -0.11 -4.19 16.22
C VAL A 99 -0.12 -2.77 16.77
N ILE A 100 1.00 -2.33 17.34
CA ILE A 100 1.15 -1.01 17.96
C ILE A 100 0.93 0.10 16.94
N TRP A 101 1.60 0.08 15.78
CA TRP A 101 1.43 1.17 14.80
C TRP A 101 0.03 1.18 14.20
N ARG A 102 -0.56 0.02 13.88
CA ARG A 102 -1.91 -0.02 13.28
C ARG A 102 -2.98 0.46 14.24
N MET A 103 -3.03 -0.13 15.42
CA MET A 103 -4.05 0.24 16.42
C MET A 103 -3.77 1.61 17.00
N GLY A 104 -2.51 1.96 17.26
CA GLY A 104 -2.14 3.26 17.78
C GLY A 104 -2.46 4.39 16.81
N SER A 105 -2.21 4.20 15.50
CA SER A 105 -2.63 5.16 14.48
C SER A 105 -4.15 5.33 14.49
N GLU A 106 -4.92 4.25 14.51
CA GLU A 106 -6.39 4.32 14.55
C GLU A 106 -6.91 5.06 15.79
N ILE A 107 -6.34 4.77 16.97
CA ILE A 107 -6.67 5.45 18.22
C ILE A 107 -6.40 6.96 18.10
N LEU A 108 -5.23 7.34 17.57
CA LEU A 108 -4.84 8.73 17.43
C LEU A 108 -5.73 9.51 16.45
N HIS A 109 -6.19 8.89 15.35
CA HIS A 109 -7.11 9.53 14.42
C HIS A 109 -8.46 9.88 15.06
N HIS A 110 -8.88 9.16 16.10
CA HIS A 110 -10.19 9.30 16.73
C HIS A 110 -10.17 9.93 18.13
N LEU A 111 -9.00 10.26 18.66
CA LEU A 111 -8.86 10.94 19.95
C LEU A 111 -9.20 12.43 19.81
N PRO A 112 -10.12 13.00 20.63
CA PRO A 112 -10.55 14.39 20.51
C PRO A 112 -9.44 15.43 20.65
N ASN A 113 -8.40 15.10 21.41
CA ASN A 113 -7.29 16.01 21.75
C ASN A 113 -6.01 15.74 20.97
N ALA A 114 -5.99 14.73 20.09
CA ALA A 114 -4.80 14.37 19.34
C ALA A 114 -4.51 15.44 18.27
N LYS A 115 -3.30 15.98 18.30
CA LYS A 115 -2.81 16.88 17.27
C LYS A 115 -2.08 16.09 16.20
N LEU A 116 -1.93 16.72 15.03
CA LEU A 116 -1.10 16.19 13.95
C LEU A 116 0.35 15.92 14.38
N GLU A 117 0.89 16.80 15.24
CA GLU A 117 2.23 16.63 15.79
C GLU A 117 2.35 15.36 16.62
N ASP A 118 1.29 14.94 17.31
CA ASP A 118 1.27 13.72 18.13
C ASP A 118 1.31 12.47 17.22
N PHE A 119 0.56 12.50 16.12
CA PHE A 119 0.56 11.43 15.12
C PHE A 119 1.93 11.29 14.43
N ASN A 120 2.49 12.41 13.97
CA ASN A 120 3.82 12.42 13.33
C ASN A 120 4.89 11.94 14.32
N SER A 121 4.87 12.44 15.55
CA SER A 121 5.80 12.01 16.60
C SER A 121 5.67 10.52 16.92
N PHE A 122 4.44 10.01 16.96
CA PHE A 122 4.17 8.58 17.17
C PHE A 122 4.77 7.73 16.05
N LEU A 123 4.50 8.05 14.78
CA LEU A 123 5.03 7.29 13.66
C LEU A 123 6.56 7.41 13.54
N GLU A 124 7.14 8.59 13.73
CA GLU A 124 8.60 8.75 13.72
C GLU A 124 9.29 7.89 14.79
N ARG A 125 8.71 7.79 15.99
CA ARG A 125 9.27 6.93 17.04
C ARG A 125 9.17 5.45 16.66
N LEU A 126 8.03 5.02 16.10
CA LEU A 126 7.83 3.61 15.73
C LEU A 126 8.66 3.15 14.53
N LYS A 127 8.88 4.02 13.54
CA LYS A 127 9.79 3.74 12.41
C LYS A 127 11.17 3.29 12.89
N ASN A 128 11.66 3.85 14.00
CA ASN A 128 12.97 3.55 14.56
C ASN A 128 13.00 2.27 15.41
N ILE A 129 11.84 1.72 15.80
CA ILE A 129 11.74 0.53 16.66
C ILE A 129 11.83 -0.77 15.86
N GLY A 130 11.50 -0.77 14.56
CA GLY A 130 11.47 -2.00 13.77
C GLY A 130 11.92 -1.83 12.32
N VAL A 131 13.19 -2.17 12.03
CA VAL A 131 13.78 -2.12 10.68
C VAL A 131 12.97 -2.91 9.64
N LYS A 132 12.36 -4.04 10.05
CA LYS A 132 11.57 -4.91 9.15
C LYS A 132 10.28 -4.25 8.66
N ASN A 133 9.66 -3.39 9.47
CA ASN A 133 8.36 -2.77 9.18
C ASN A 133 8.48 -1.31 8.70
N TYR A 134 9.70 -0.79 8.59
CA TYR A 134 9.97 0.60 8.23
C TYR A 134 9.24 1.04 6.96
N GLN A 135 9.35 0.28 5.86
CA GLN A 135 8.69 0.62 4.60
C GLN A 135 7.16 0.70 4.72
N LYS A 136 6.53 -0.23 5.45
CA LYS A 136 5.07 -0.25 5.66
C LYS A 136 4.61 0.93 6.50
N MET A 137 5.28 1.19 7.63
CA MET A 137 4.98 2.34 8.50
C MET A 137 5.16 3.66 7.76
N CYS A 138 6.17 3.73 6.91
CA CYS A 138 6.42 4.91 6.11
C CYS A 138 5.37 5.13 5.03
N LEU A 139 4.82 4.06 4.44
CA LEU A 139 3.70 4.12 3.51
C LEU A 139 2.41 4.58 4.21
N GLU A 140 2.17 4.12 5.43
CA GLU A 140 1.05 4.62 6.26
C GLU A 140 1.18 6.12 6.55
N HIS A 141 2.37 6.56 6.99
CA HIS A 141 2.63 7.99 7.22
C HIS A 141 2.44 8.79 5.93
N PHE A 142 2.89 8.27 4.79
CA PHE A 142 2.69 8.90 3.49
C PHE A 142 1.21 9.13 3.19
N PHE A 143 0.34 8.12 3.36
CA PHE A 143 -1.09 8.28 3.13
C PHE A 143 -1.74 9.28 4.09
N HIS A 144 -1.35 9.26 5.36
CA HIS A 144 -1.84 10.22 6.33
C HIS A 144 -1.52 11.67 5.92
N LEU A 145 -0.30 11.93 5.46
CA LEU A 145 0.09 13.26 4.96
C LEU A 145 -0.73 13.67 3.73
N LEU A 146 -1.03 12.72 2.82
CA LEU A 146 -1.89 12.99 1.67
C LEU A 146 -3.32 13.35 2.07
N LEU A 147 -3.91 12.62 3.03
CA LEU A 147 -5.27 12.89 3.52
C LEU A 147 -5.40 14.28 4.14
N LEU A 148 -4.31 14.81 4.69
CA LEU A 148 -4.24 16.15 5.27
C LEU A 148 -3.87 17.24 4.25
N GLY A 149 -3.70 16.89 2.97
CA GLY A 149 -3.27 17.83 1.94
C GLY A 149 -1.81 18.28 2.06
N LYS A 150 -0.99 17.61 2.89
CA LYS A 150 0.43 17.93 3.08
C LYS A 150 1.30 17.26 2.02
N PHE A 151 1.13 17.70 0.78
CA PHE A 151 1.74 17.08 -0.40
C PHE A 151 3.28 17.07 -0.36
N ASP A 152 3.91 18.19 0.02
CA ASP A 152 5.37 18.28 0.07
C ASP A 152 5.99 17.37 1.14
N ASP A 153 5.34 17.27 2.30
CA ASP A 153 5.75 16.35 3.37
C ASP A 153 5.63 14.90 2.89
N ALA A 154 4.53 14.55 2.21
CA ALA A 154 4.31 13.23 1.65
C ALA A 154 5.38 12.85 0.61
N LYS A 155 5.74 13.79 -0.27
CA LYS A 155 6.80 13.61 -1.28
C LYS A 155 8.18 13.42 -0.64
N ARG A 156 8.51 14.21 0.39
CA ARG A 156 9.76 14.03 1.17
C ARG A 156 9.82 12.66 1.82
N GLN A 157 8.71 12.25 2.42
CA GLN A 157 8.58 10.97 3.11
C GLN A 157 8.78 9.78 2.17
N VAL A 158 8.11 9.75 1.01
CA VAL A 158 8.30 8.69 0.01
C VAL A 158 9.73 8.66 -0.55
N SER A 159 10.32 9.83 -0.83
CA SER A 159 11.69 9.93 -1.33
C SER A 159 12.72 9.37 -0.35
N ALA A 160 12.52 9.57 0.95
CA ALA A 160 13.40 9.03 1.98
C ALA A 160 13.33 7.49 2.04
N VAL A 161 12.14 6.94 1.83
CA VAL A 161 11.86 5.50 2.01
C VAL A 161 12.32 4.69 0.81
N GLU A 162 12.21 5.25 -0.40
CA GLU A 162 12.72 4.62 -1.61
C GLU A 162 14.24 4.38 -1.53
N ASN A 163 14.97 5.29 -0.88
CA ASN A 163 16.41 5.20 -0.70
C ASN A 163 16.84 4.36 0.53
N TRP A 164 15.89 3.77 1.26
CA TRP A 164 16.19 2.99 2.46
C TRP A 164 16.80 1.63 2.10
N ARG A 165 18.02 1.36 2.59
CA ARG A 165 18.79 0.13 2.30
C ARG A 165 19.15 -0.72 3.52
N TYR A 166 18.57 -0.45 4.69
CA TYR A 166 18.96 -1.11 5.93
C TYR A 166 18.04 -2.29 6.28
N GLY A 167 18.66 -3.37 6.79
CA GLY A 167 17.99 -4.57 7.31
C GLY A 167 18.18 -5.83 6.45
N LYS A 168 17.90 -7.00 7.02
CA LYS A 168 17.77 -8.24 6.23
C LYS A 168 16.51 -8.13 5.38
N LEU A 169 16.67 -8.28 4.06
CA LEU A 169 15.55 -8.24 3.11
C LEU A 169 14.54 -9.34 3.46
N THR A 170 13.31 -8.94 3.76
CA THR A 170 12.18 -9.88 3.90
C THR A 170 11.60 -10.15 2.52
N ALA A 171 11.02 -11.34 2.29
CA ALA A 171 10.47 -11.73 0.98
C ALA A 171 9.43 -10.74 0.41
N SER A 172 8.75 -9.96 1.27
CA SER A 172 7.74 -8.96 0.90
C SER A 172 8.27 -7.54 0.68
N GLN A 173 9.53 -7.25 1.03
CA GLN A 173 10.11 -5.91 0.83
C GLN A 173 10.24 -5.50 -0.65
N PRO A 174 10.58 -6.39 -1.60
CA PRO A 174 10.60 -6.03 -3.02
C PRO A 174 9.24 -5.58 -3.55
N GLN A 175 8.15 -6.21 -3.12
CA GLN A 175 6.79 -5.80 -3.51
C GLN A 175 6.41 -4.45 -2.89
N THR A 176 6.76 -4.25 -1.61
CA THR A 176 6.52 -2.98 -0.91
C THR A 176 7.31 -1.83 -1.53
N ALA A 177 8.56 -2.07 -1.92
CA ALA A 177 9.41 -1.09 -2.60
C ALA A 177 8.83 -0.67 -3.95
N LYS A 178 8.36 -1.63 -4.76
CA LYS A 178 7.69 -1.33 -6.04
C LYS A 178 6.40 -0.54 -5.84
N LEU A 179 5.63 -0.84 -4.80
CA LEU A 179 4.44 -0.07 -4.45
C LEU A 179 4.79 1.37 -4.05
N ILE A 180 5.85 1.57 -3.26
CA ILE A 180 6.36 2.90 -2.91
C ILE A 180 6.80 3.66 -4.17
N GLN A 181 7.50 3.00 -5.10
CA GLN A 181 7.89 3.58 -6.39
C GLN A 181 6.67 3.98 -7.22
N ALA A 182 5.63 3.14 -7.27
CA ALA A 182 4.38 3.44 -7.96
C ALA A 182 3.72 4.70 -7.41
N TYR A 183 3.61 4.82 -6.07
CA TYR A 183 3.07 6.01 -5.43
C TYR A 183 3.94 7.25 -5.65
N HIS A 184 5.27 7.10 -5.63
CA HIS A 184 6.18 8.19 -5.99
C HIS A 184 5.93 8.67 -7.43
N GLY A 185 5.83 7.73 -8.37
CA GLY A 185 5.48 8.02 -9.77
C GLY A 185 4.13 8.70 -9.89
N TYR A 186 3.15 8.28 -9.10
CA TYR A 186 1.82 8.89 -9.10
C TYR A 186 1.81 10.32 -8.56
N LEU A 187 2.59 10.65 -7.52
CA LEU A 187 2.77 12.04 -7.08
C LEU A 187 3.44 12.89 -8.17
N GLY A 188 4.41 12.31 -8.88
CA GLY A 188 5.04 12.96 -10.03
C GLY A 188 4.02 13.22 -11.14
N TYR A 189 3.11 12.28 -11.41
CA TYR A 189 1.99 12.46 -12.32
C TYR A 189 1.04 13.58 -11.88
N LEU A 190 0.68 13.65 -10.59
CA LEU A 190 -0.16 14.74 -10.08
C LEU A 190 0.52 16.10 -10.21
N THR A 191 1.83 16.16 -9.96
CA THR A 191 2.63 17.38 -10.18
C THR A 191 2.66 17.75 -11.66
N TRP A 192 2.82 16.76 -12.54
CA TRP A 192 2.75 16.96 -13.99
C TRP A 192 1.38 17.50 -14.44
N CYS A 193 0.27 16.98 -13.89
CA CYS A 193 -1.06 17.51 -14.17
C CYS A 193 -1.21 18.97 -13.76
N ALA A 194 -0.68 19.35 -12.60
CA ALA A 194 -0.72 20.72 -12.12
C ALA A 194 0.09 21.68 -13.02
N LEU A 195 1.29 21.27 -13.43
CA LEU A 195 2.12 22.04 -14.38
C LEU A 195 1.45 22.16 -15.74
N LYS A 196 0.89 21.08 -16.27
CA LYS A 196 0.15 21.08 -17.54
C LYS A 196 -1.03 22.06 -17.51
N ALA A 197 -1.77 22.12 -16.41
CA ALA A 197 -2.87 23.07 -16.24
C ALA A 197 -2.34 24.51 -16.21
N ALA A 198 -1.30 24.79 -15.42
CA ALA A 198 -0.70 26.12 -15.33
C ALA A 198 -0.19 26.62 -16.69
N ILE A 199 0.53 25.78 -17.45
CA ILE A 199 1.03 26.12 -18.79
C ILE A 199 -0.14 26.38 -19.77
N SER A 200 -1.21 25.60 -19.68
CA SER A 200 -2.38 25.82 -20.54
C SER A 200 -3.07 27.17 -20.26
N ASP A 201 -3.03 27.65 -19.01
CA ASP A 201 -3.56 28.95 -18.63
C ASP A 201 -2.63 30.09 -19.07
N THR A 202 -1.30 29.93 -18.95
CA THR A 202 -0.33 30.99 -19.32
C THR A 202 -0.17 31.19 -20.82
N VAL A 203 -0.39 30.16 -21.66
CA VAL A 203 -0.36 30.33 -23.13
C VAL A 203 -1.39 31.35 -23.64
N THR A 204 -2.41 31.69 -22.83
CA THR A 204 -3.34 32.79 -23.13
C THR A 204 -2.79 34.20 -22.82
N ASP A 205 -1.77 34.30 -21.95
CA ASP A 205 -1.16 35.54 -21.48
C ASP A 205 0.35 35.58 -21.86
N LYS A 206 0.66 36.30 -22.94
CA LYS A 206 1.99 36.45 -23.55
C LYS A 206 3.14 36.74 -22.55
N SER A 207 3.88 35.72 -22.13
CA SER A 207 5.06 35.84 -21.26
C SER A 207 6.16 34.82 -21.64
N ASP A 208 7.08 35.22 -22.52
CA ASP A 208 7.97 34.31 -23.29
C ASP A 208 9.12 33.60 -22.53
N ASN A 209 9.32 33.81 -21.21
CA ASN A 209 10.49 33.24 -20.50
C ASN A 209 10.17 32.33 -19.29
N SER A 210 9.02 32.48 -18.62
CA SER A 210 8.63 31.57 -17.50
C SER A 210 8.25 30.19 -18.02
N ASP A 211 7.57 30.16 -19.17
CA ASP A 211 6.99 28.95 -19.75
C ASP A 211 8.04 27.89 -20.10
N VAL A 212 9.24 28.28 -20.52
CA VAL A 212 10.29 27.32 -20.93
C VAL A 212 10.78 26.47 -19.75
N ALA A 213 10.94 27.06 -18.56
CA ALA A 213 11.38 26.34 -17.37
C ALA A 213 10.30 25.37 -16.86
N GLU A 214 9.04 25.82 -16.86
CA GLU A 214 7.88 25.02 -16.44
C GLU A 214 7.63 23.84 -17.40
N ILE A 215 7.77 24.06 -18.72
CA ILE A 215 7.69 23.00 -19.73
C ILE A 215 8.80 21.96 -19.54
N GLN A 216 10.03 22.40 -19.27
CA GLN A 216 11.15 21.49 -18.99
C GLN A 216 10.91 20.67 -17.72
N GLU A 217 10.39 21.30 -16.67
CA GLU A 217 10.03 20.62 -15.43
C GLU A 217 8.90 19.62 -15.64
N MET A 218 7.88 19.99 -16.41
CA MET A 218 6.80 19.10 -16.83
C MET A 218 7.36 17.87 -17.56
N HIS A 219 8.27 18.05 -18.53
CA HIS A 219 8.93 16.93 -19.21
C HIS A 219 9.75 16.04 -18.26
N ARG A 220 10.40 16.62 -17.25
CA ARG A 220 11.14 15.86 -16.23
C ARG A 220 10.19 14.98 -15.42
N TYR A 221 9.08 15.52 -14.94
CA TYR A 221 8.08 14.73 -14.21
C TYR A 221 7.47 13.65 -15.08
N PHE A 222 7.18 13.93 -16.35
CA PHE A 222 6.73 12.89 -17.28
C PHE A 222 7.71 11.72 -17.34
N ARG A 223 9.01 11.98 -17.58
CA ARG A 223 10.03 10.93 -17.68
C ARG A 223 10.14 10.12 -16.40
N GLN A 224 10.25 10.79 -15.25
CA GLN A 224 10.42 10.12 -13.96
C GLN A 224 9.19 9.30 -13.56
N SER A 225 8.00 9.89 -13.71
CA SER A 225 6.74 9.25 -13.32
C SER A 225 6.41 8.07 -14.21
N SER A 226 6.62 8.20 -15.52
CA SER A 226 6.39 7.13 -16.50
C SER A 226 7.20 5.89 -16.19
N LEU A 227 8.49 6.03 -15.85
CA LEU A 227 9.34 4.90 -15.48
C LEU A 227 8.80 4.17 -14.24
N ASN A 228 8.45 4.92 -13.19
CA ASN A 228 7.94 4.34 -11.95
C ASN A 228 6.58 3.64 -12.15
N LEU A 229 5.67 4.24 -12.93
CA LEU A 229 4.37 3.64 -13.22
C LEU A 229 4.53 2.40 -14.11
N GLN A 230 5.39 2.43 -15.13
CA GLN A 230 5.63 1.29 -15.99
C GLN A 230 6.14 0.06 -15.23
N GLU A 231 6.98 0.25 -14.21
CA GLU A 231 7.50 -0.86 -13.40
C GLU A 231 6.43 -1.57 -12.57
N VAL A 232 5.45 -0.86 -12.01
CA VAL A 232 4.37 -1.51 -11.24
C VAL A 232 3.40 -2.27 -12.14
N LEU A 233 3.18 -1.77 -13.37
CA LEU A 233 2.29 -2.42 -14.34
C LEU A 233 2.80 -3.76 -14.85
N LYS A 234 4.10 -4.07 -14.68
CA LYS A 234 4.69 -5.39 -14.97
C LYS A 234 4.32 -6.45 -13.93
N GLN A 235 3.70 -6.07 -12.81
CA GLN A 235 3.34 -6.99 -11.73
C GLN A 235 1.86 -7.33 -11.77
N PRO A 236 1.48 -8.60 -11.60
CA PRO A 236 0.08 -8.98 -11.44
C PRO A 236 -0.60 -8.20 -10.30
N GLY A 237 -1.67 -7.48 -10.62
CA GLY A 237 -2.41 -6.69 -9.63
C GLY A 237 -3.47 -5.79 -10.26
N VAL A 238 -4.31 -5.20 -9.41
CA VAL A 238 -5.29 -4.19 -9.81
C VAL A 238 -4.67 -2.81 -9.58
N TRP A 239 -4.35 -2.10 -10.66
CA TRP A 239 -3.50 -0.91 -10.69
C TRP A 239 -4.18 0.29 -11.34
N ASP A 240 -5.52 0.36 -11.29
CA ASP A 240 -6.36 1.36 -11.96
C ASP A 240 -5.81 2.80 -11.92
N PRO A 241 -5.44 3.37 -10.75
CA PRO A 241 -4.96 4.75 -10.71
C PRO A 241 -3.64 4.92 -11.48
N PHE A 242 -2.76 3.94 -11.41
CA PHE A 242 -1.44 3.96 -12.05
C PHE A 242 -1.56 3.78 -13.57
N VAL A 243 -2.44 2.88 -14.02
CA VAL A 243 -2.77 2.70 -15.45
C VAL A 243 -3.30 4.01 -16.02
N LEU A 244 -4.34 4.58 -15.41
CA LEU A 244 -4.96 5.81 -15.91
C LEU A 244 -3.98 6.99 -15.93
N GLY A 245 -3.16 7.13 -14.89
CA GLY A 245 -2.11 8.16 -14.85
C GLY A 245 -1.08 8.00 -15.97
N TYR A 246 -0.65 6.75 -16.24
CA TYR A 246 0.32 6.47 -17.29
C TYR A 246 -0.26 6.71 -18.69
N ILE A 247 -1.49 6.25 -18.94
CA ILE A 247 -2.17 6.44 -20.22
C ILE A 247 -2.42 7.93 -20.51
N ASN A 248 -2.85 8.73 -19.53
CA ASN A 248 -3.01 10.17 -19.71
C ASN A 248 -1.70 10.85 -20.15
N MET A 249 -0.59 10.46 -19.51
CA MET A 249 0.73 10.94 -19.91
C MET A 249 1.10 10.53 -21.34
N LEU A 250 0.94 9.25 -21.71
CA LEU A 250 1.27 8.78 -23.07
C LEU A 250 0.41 9.45 -24.15
N ASP A 251 -0.88 9.60 -23.89
CA ASP A 251 -1.86 10.25 -24.77
C ASP A 251 -1.53 11.73 -24.99
N PHE A 252 -1.04 12.45 -23.97
CA PHE A 252 -0.57 13.82 -24.12
C PHE A 252 0.66 13.95 -25.04
N TYR A 253 1.56 12.96 -25.03
CA TYR A 253 2.74 12.94 -25.91
C TYR A 253 2.51 12.18 -27.22
N GLU A 254 1.24 11.96 -27.59
CA GLU A 254 0.83 11.31 -28.84
C GLU A 254 1.43 9.89 -29.02
N ASN A 255 1.76 9.22 -27.92
CA ASN A 255 2.27 7.85 -27.94
C ASN A 255 1.13 6.83 -27.82
N GLU A 256 0.23 6.87 -28.82
CA GLU A 256 -0.96 6.03 -28.86
C GLU A 256 -0.63 4.54 -28.90
N SER A 257 0.47 4.18 -29.57
CA SER A 257 0.89 2.78 -29.76
C SER A 257 1.23 2.10 -28.44
N GLU A 258 1.92 2.81 -27.55
CA GLU A 258 2.28 2.31 -26.23
C GLU A 258 1.07 2.30 -25.29
N ALA A 259 0.23 3.34 -25.34
CA ALA A 259 -0.99 3.42 -24.53
C ALA A 259 -1.93 2.24 -24.85
N LEU A 260 -2.12 1.96 -26.14
CA LEU A 260 -2.94 0.84 -26.59
C LEU A 260 -2.33 -0.50 -26.16
N LYS A 261 -1.02 -0.67 -26.24
CA LYS A 261 -0.32 -1.88 -25.78
C LYS A 261 -0.59 -2.13 -24.30
N VAL A 262 -0.36 -1.13 -23.46
CA VAL A 262 -0.55 -1.21 -22.00
C VAL A 262 -2.01 -1.53 -21.65
N LEU A 263 -2.98 -0.89 -22.31
CA LEU A 263 -4.41 -1.17 -22.06
C LEU A 263 -4.83 -2.57 -22.50
N ASN A 264 -4.29 -3.09 -23.61
CA ASN A 264 -4.58 -4.46 -24.04
C ASN A 264 -3.96 -5.49 -23.08
N GLU A 265 -2.70 -5.32 -22.69
CA GLU A 265 -2.05 -6.17 -21.69
C GLU A 265 -2.87 -6.15 -20.38
N TYR A 266 -3.28 -4.97 -19.92
CA TYR A 266 -4.04 -4.84 -18.68
C TYR A 266 -5.44 -5.45 -18.73
N ALA A 267 -6.08 -5.48 -19.91
CA ALA A 267 -7.43 -6.03 -20.07
C ALA A 267 -7.45 -7.54 -20.37
N TYR A 268 -6.42 -8.08 -21.04
CA TYR A 268 -6.46 -9.44 -21.59
C TYR A 268 -5.36 -10.38 -21.09
N ASP A 269 -4.38 -9.88 -20.32
CA ASP A 269 -3.35 -10.75 -19.75
C ASP A 269 -3.93 -11.58 -18.59
N ASN A 270 -4.07 -12.89 -18.84
CA ASN A 270 -4.60 -13.86 -17.87
C ASN A 270 -3.69 -14.07 -16.65
N SER A 271 -2.47 -13.53 -16.63
CA SER A 271 -1.60 -13.54 -15.45
C SER A 271 -2.03 -12.51 -14.39
N PHE A 272 -2.84 -11.52 -14.77
CA PHE A 272 -3.38 -10.49 -13.88
C PHE A 272 -4.72 -10.95 -13.28
N PRO A 273 -5.07 -10.47 -12.08
CA PRO A 273 -6.40 -10.71 -11.52
C PRO A 273 -7.47 -10.06 -12.42
N PRO A 274 -8.65 -10.69 -12.56
CA PRO A 274 -9.71 -10.17 -13.42
C PRO A 274 -10.18 -8.80 -12.94
N ASN A 275 -10.20 -7.83 -13.86
CA ASN A 275 -10.58 -6.44 -13.59
C ASN A 275 -11.53 -5.92 -14.68
N PRO A 276 -12.84 -5.82 -14.39
CA PRO A 276 -13.83 -5.29 -15.34
C PRO A 276 -13.51 -3.86 -15.81
N ASN A 277 -12.88 -3.04 -14.96
CA ASN A 277 -12.54 -1.66 -15.31
C ASN A 277 -11.49 -1.58 -16.42
N ALA A 278 -10.61 -2.58 -16.55
CA ALA A 278 -9.58 -2.60 -17.59
C ALA A 278 -10.18 -2.55 -19.00
N HIS A 279 -11.27 -3.29 -19.24
CA HIS A 279 -12.01 -3.25 -20.50
C HIS A 279 -12.71 -1.92 -20.75
N VAL A 280 -13.19 -1.26 -19.68
CA VAL A 280 -13.78 0.08 -19.76
C VAL A 280 -12.73 1.10 -20.19
N TYR A 281 -11.52 1.04 -19.61
CA TYR A 281 -10.42 1.93 -19.98
C TYR A 281 -10.00 1.76 -21.43
N LEU A 282 -9.86 0.50 -21.90
CA LEU A 282 -9.55 0.19 -23.29
C LEU A 282 -10.65 0.70 -24.24
N TYR A 283 -11.92 0.46 -23.90
CA TYR A 283 -13.05 0.96 -24.69
C TYR A 283 -13.05 2.49 -24.80
N GLN A 284 -12.87 3.20 -23.68
CA GLN A 284 -12.84 4.66 -23.65
C GLN A 284 -11.70 5.23 -24.50
N PHE A 285 -10.51 4.61 -24.41
CA PHE A 285 -9.36 4.99 -25.22
C PHE A 285 -9.66 4.79 -26.72
N LEU A 286 -10.10 3.59 -27.13
CA LEU A 286 -10.44 3.31 -28.52
C LEU A 286 -11.53 4.23 -29.07
N LYS A 287 -12.52 4.57 -28.25
CA LYS A 287 -13.60 5.50 -28.62
C LYS A 287 -13.04 6.92 -28.86
N LYS A 288 -12.11 7.38 -28.02
CA LYS A 288 -11.46 8.68 -28.18
C LYS A 288 -10.66 8.76 -29.49
N HIS A 289 -9.95 7.68 -29.85
CA HIS A 289 -9.16 7.58 -31.08
C HIS A 289 -9.95 7.06 -32.30
N GLN A 290 -11.29 7.20 -32.28
CA GLN A 290 -12.19 6.94 -33.42
C GLN A 290 -12.08 5.51 -34.00
N ALA A 291 -11.86 4.50 -33.16
CA ALA A 291 -11.87 3.11 -33.59
C ALA A 291 -13.24 2.67 -34.14
N SER A 292 -13.24 1.65 -35.00
CA SER A 292 -14.47 1.13 -35.61
C SER A 292 -15.46 0.57 -34.56
N GLU A 293 -16.76 0.69 -34.82
CA GLU A 293 -17.81 0.15 -33.94
C GLU A 293 -17.64 -1.36 -33.71
N LYS A 294 -17.19 -2.10 -34.73
CA LYS A 294 -16.88 -3.53 -34.62
C LYS A 294 -15.80 -3.80 -33.57
N THR A 295 -14.76 -2.97 -33.53
CA THR A 295 -13.66 -3.08 -32.56
C THR A 295 -14.16 -2.72 -31.16
N LEU A 296 -14.93 -1.65 -31.02
CA LEU A 296 -15.50 -1.23 -29.75
C LEU A 296 -16.42 -2.31 -29.15
N MET A 297 -17.28 -2.91 -29.98
CA MET A 297 -18.16 -4.00 -29.57
C MET A 297 -17.40 -5.28 -29.20
N ALA A 298 -16.23 -5.52 -29.81
CA ALA A 298 -15.40 -6.67 -29.45
C ALA A 298 -14.82 -6.54 -28.04
N VAL A 299 -14.42 -5.32 -27.62
CA VAL A 299 -13.86 -5.08 -26.28
C VAL A 299 -14.89 -5.30 -25.17
N LEU A 300 -16.18 -5.03 -25.43
CA LEU A 300 -17.25 -5.19 -24.45
C LEU A 300 -17.78 -6.63 -24.32
N ARG A 301 -17.31 -7.56 -25.17
CA ARG A 301 -17.67 -8.98 -25.09
C ARG A 301 -16.66 -9.70 -24.19
N VAL A 302 -16.87 -9.61 -22.88
CA VAL A 302 -16.08 -10.25 -21.82
C VAL A 302 -16.90 -11.34 -21.15
#